data_AF-A0A721MYF8-F1
#
_entry.id   AF-A0A721MYF8-F1
#
_cell.length_a   1.000
_cell.length_b   1.000
_cell.length_c   1.000
_cell.angle_alpha   90.00
_cell.angle_beta   90.00
_cell.angle_gamma   90.00
#
_symmetry.space_group_name_H-M   'P 1'
#
loop_
_entity.id
_entity.type
_entity.pdbx_description
1 polymer ?
#
loop_
_entity_poly.entity_id
_entity_poly.type
_entity_poly.pdbx_seq_one_letter_code
_entity_poly.pdbx_strand_id
1 'polypeptide(L)'
;GTYNIRWTLNYEIYFYLVFALCLLVKHRVLALVTWGVLVTSIIPVIAGYQPTINVQGYPFSSPYFGFLTNPLLLEFIIGVIVGWLYIKIKQNFPSRKIELLSGISAIVLLIYIIWGIYTGNIHALDRKSSLVLGFFVLALTLGESLLLAFIPRFLTYVGNISFSLYLLHSAVGLAVVKRVGAVGYSDFKMIPSVLLAIGISILAAHFTHKYIEINLTQRIKNKLKQKNLLKNPLPYGSLQ
;
A
#
# COMPACT_ATOMS: atom_id res chain seq x y z
N GLY A 1 0.60 -15.59 -17.02
CA GLY A 1 -0.09 -14.27 -17.02
C GLY A 1 -0.64 -13.83 -15.66
N THR A 2 -0.92 -14.73 -14.70
CA THR A 2 -1.51 -14.37 -13.39
C THR A 2 -0.48 -14.07 -12.29
N TYR A 3 0.83 -14.06 -12.60
CA TYR A 3 1.89 -13.97 -11.61
C TYR A 3 2.22 -12.54 -11.15
N ASN A 4 1.77 -11.51 -11.87
CA ASN A 4 2.30 -10.15 -11.68
C ASN A 4 1.87 -9.47 -10.36
N ILE A 5 0.70 -9.83 -9.82
CA ILE A 5 0.19 -9.28 -8.54
C ILE A 5 0.47 -10.24 -7.37
N ARG A 6 0.63 -11.54 -7.65
CA ARG A 6 0.69 -12.58 -6.61
C ARG A 6 1.90 -12.43 -5.70
N TRP A 7 3.02 -11.97 -6.24
CA TRP A 7 4.26 -11.85 -5.46
C TRP A 7 4.19 -10.70 -4.46
N THR A 8 3.77 -9.50 -4.87
CA THR A 8 3.59 -8.34 -3.97
C THR A 8 2.54 -8.59 -2.91
N LEU A 9 1.42 -9.24 -3.26
CA LEU A 9 0.36 -9.56 -2.32
C LEU A 9 0.83 -10.50 -1.20
N ASN A 10 1.72 -11.46 -1.52
CA ASN A 10 2.31 -12.33 -0.50
C ASN A 10 3.17 -11.54 0.50
N TYR A 11 3.99 -10.60 0.01
CA TYR A 11 4.78 -9.71 0.88
C TYR A 11 3.90 -8.84 1.75
N GLU A 12 2.80 -8.32 1.20
CA GLU A 12 1.85 -7.48 1.92
C GLU A 12 1.16 -8.26 3.07
N ILE A 13 0.65 -9.47 2.81
CA ILE A 13 0.04 -10.32 3.85
C ILE A 13 1.07 -10.71 4.92
N TYR A 14 2.27 -11.10 4.51
CA TYR A 14 3.35 -11.44 5.44
C TYR A 14 3.70 -10.25 6.35
N PHE A 15 3.87 -9.06 5.77
CA PHE A 15 4.12 -7.84 6.52
C PHE A 15 2.98 -7.53 7.49
N TYR A 16 1.71 -7.65 7.07
CA TYR A 16 0.56 -7.39 7.95
C TYR A 16 0.47 -8.34 9.14
N LEU A 17 0.82 -9.62 8.96
CA LEU A 17 0.87 -10.58 10.07
C LEU A 17 1.92 -10.17 11.10
N VAL A 18 3.12 -9.84 10.64
CA VAL A 18 4.22 -9.36 11.52
C VAL A 18 3.84 -8.05 12.19
N PHE A 19 3.32 -7.10 11.43
CA PHE A 19 2.86 -5.81 11.94
C PHE A 19 1.82 -5.99 13.05
N ALA A 20 0.84 -6.88 12.85
CA ALA A 20 -0.16 -7.20 13.85
C ALA A 20 0.45 -7.80 15.14
N LEU A 21 1.45 -8.68 15.01
CA LEU A 21 2.18 -9.22 16.17
C LEU A 21 2.96 -8.11 16.90
N CYS A 22 3.62 -7.20 16.17
CA CYS A 22 4.35 -6.08 16.77
C CYS A 22 3.43 -5.11 17.52
N LEU A 23 2.15 -4.99 17.15
CA LEU A 23 1.19 -4.15 17.88
C LEU A 23 0.90 -4.65 19.30
N LEU A 24 1.20 -5.91 19.62
CA LEU A 24 1.06 -6.47 20.97
C LEU A 24 2.17 -6.01 21.93
N VAL A 25 3.24 -5.40 21.40
CA VAL A 25 4.40 -4.96 22.19
C VAL A 25 4.31 -3.46 22.48
N LYS A 26 4.68 -3.05 23.70
CA LYS A 26 4.69 -1.64 24.12
C LYS A 26 5.49 -0.74 23.16
N HIS A 27 6.67 -1.18 22.75
CA HIS A 27 7.56 -0.47 21.83
C HIS A 27 7.38 -0.95 20.37
N ARG A 28 6.14 -0.98 19.89
CA ARG A 28 5.72 -1.52 18.58
C ARG A 28 6.56 -1.12 17.37
N VAL A 29 6.96 0.15 17.24
CA VAL A 29 7.77 0.62 16.10
C VAL A 29 9.19 0.06 16.17
N LEU A 30 9.79 0.07 17.37
CA LEU A 30 11.12 -0.50 17.58
C LEU A 30 11.11 -2.02 17.33
N ALA A 31 10.08 -2.73 17.80
CA ALA A 31 9.91 -4.16 17.55
C ALA A 31 9.85 -4.47 16.04
N LEU A 32 9.15 -3.65 15.26
CA LEU A 32 9.04 -3.85 13.82
C LEU A 32 10.35 -3.53 13.09
N VAL A 33 11.02 -2.43 13.44
CA VAL A 33 12.31 -2.04 12.84
C VAL A 33 13.38 -3.09 13.14
N THR A 34 13.46 -3.56 14.39
CA THR A 34 14.40 -4.61 14.81
C THR A 34 14.13 -5.92 14.09
N TRP A 35 12.87 -6.34 13.97
CA TRP A 35 12.49 -7.50 13.15
C TRP A 35 12.94 -7.34 11.69
N GLY A 36 12.69 -6.18 11.09
CA GLY A 36 13.08 -5.88 9.72
C GLY A 36 14.57 -6.04 9.48
N VAL A 37 15.39 -5.36 10.31
CA VAL A 37 16.85 -5.44 10.24
C VAL A 37 17.35 -6.88 10.47
N LEU A 38 16.75 -7.60 11.42
CA LEU A 38 17.08 -9.00 11.69
C LEU A 38 16.89 -9.84 10.43
N VAL A 39 15.71 -9.74 9.82
CA VAL A 39 15.31 -10.62 8.72
C VAL A 39 15.96 -10.24 7.39
N THR A 40 16.15 -8.95 7.10
CA THR A 40 16.71 -8.52 5.81
C THR A 40 18.22 -8.37 5.80
N SER A 41 18.88 -8.36 6.96
CA SER A 41 20.32 -8.10 7.04
C SER A 41 21.06 -9.12 7.91
N ILE A 42 20.64 -9.35 9.15
CA ILE A 42 21.39 -10.22 10.08
C ILE A 42 21.30 -11.69 9.68
N ILE A 43 20.10 -12.21 9.41
CA ILE A 43 19.90 -13.61 9.00
C ILE A 43 20.67 -13.94 7.70
N PRO A 44 20.60 -13.13 6.63
CA PRO A 44 21.41 -13.34 5.43
C PRO A 44 22.92 -13.34 5.68
N VAL A 45 23.42 -12.44 6.54
CA VAL A 45 24.85 -12.39 6.91
C VAL A 45 25.30 -13.68 7.61
N ILE A 46 24.51 -14.18 8.56
CA ILE A 46 24.79 -15.45 9.23
C ILE A 46 24.78 -16.62 8.24
N ALA A 47 23.93 -16.55 7.21
CA ALA A 47 23.88 -17.53 6.13
C ALA A 47 25.02 -17.37 5.08
N GLY A 48 25.95 -16.42 5.28
CA GLY A 48 27.13 -16.22 4.42
C GLY A 48 26.90 -15.28 3.23
N TYR A 49 25.76 -14.61 3.16
CA TYR A 49 25.48 -13.63 2.11
C TYR A 49 25.86 -12.20 2.54
N GLN A 50 26.33 -11.40 1.60
CA GLN A 50 26.52 -9.97 1.82
C GLN A 50 25.17 -9.25 1.86
N PRO A 51 24.91 -8.35 2.82
CA PRO A 51 23.67 -7.59 2.87
C PRO A 51 23.39 -6.93 1.52
N THR A 52 22.25 -7.27 0.94
CA THR A 52 21.83 -6.72 -0.34
C THR A 52 20.63 -5.81 -0.17
N ILE A 53 20.52 -4.88 -1.10
CA ILE A 53 19.39 -3.97 -1.24
C ILE A 53 18.59 -4.34 -2.50
N ASN A 54 19.09 -5.30 -3.28
CA ASN A 54 18.48 -5.70 -4.53
C ASN A 54 17.15 -6.42 -4.28
N VAL A 55 16.16 -6.10 -5.10
CA VAL A 55 14.80 -6.64 -5.06
C VAL A 55 14.75 -8.13 -5.32
N GLN A 56 15.72 -8.62 -6.12
CA GLN A 56 15.89 -10.06 -6.35
C GLN A 56 16.18 -10.83 -5.05
N GLY A 57 16.61 -10.12 -4.01
CA GLY A 57 16.86 -10.67 -2.70
C GLY A 57 18.12 -11.54 -2.68
N TYR A 58 18.11 -12.51 -1.77
CA TYR A 58 19.24 -13.40 -1.53
C TYR A 58 19.02 -14.74 -2.26
N PRO A 59 20.04 -15.29 -2.94
CA PRO A 59 19.93 -16.53 -3.70
C PRO A 59 20.01 -17.76 -2.77
N PHE A 60 19.03 -17.89 -1.88
CA PHE A 60 18.85 -19.08 -1.05
C PHE A 60 18.41 -20.27 -1.93
N SER A 61 18.88 -21.47 -1.59
CA SER A 61 18.47 -22.72 -2.24
C SER A 61 16.97 -23.00 -2.10
N SER A 62 16.39 -22.61 -0.95
CA SER A 62 14.96 -22.68 -0.69
C SER A 62 14.29 -21.33 -0.95
N PRO A 63 13.27 -21.27 -1.83
CA PRO A 63 12.55 -20.03 -2.15
C PRO A 63 11.89 -19.36 -0.94
N TYR A 64 11.54 -20.13 0.09
CA TYR A 64 10.92 -19.61 1.30
C TYR A 64 11.85 -18.68 2.07
N PHE A 65 13.14 -19.01 2.18
CA PHE A 65 14.10 -18.14 2.86
C PHE A 65 14.39 -16.88 2.06
N GLY A 66 14.48 -16.98 0.73
CA GLY A 66 14.62 -15.82 -0.15
C GLY A 66 13.43 -14.87 -0.05
N PHE A 67 12.21 -15.40 0.05
CA PHE A 67 11.01 -14.61 0.31
C PHE A 67 11.02 -13.95 1.68
N LEU A 68 11.25 -14.71 2.76
CA LEU A 68 11.17 -14.20 4.13
C LEU A 68 12.21 -13.12 4.40
N THR A 69 13.40 -13.22 3.82
CA THR A 69 14.54 -12.31 4.03
C THR A 69 14.66 -11.19 3.00
N ASN A 70 13.68 -11.06 2.10
CA ASN A 70 13.81 -10.15 0.96
C ASN A 70 13.90 -8.68 1.44
N PRO A 71 14.88 -7.88 0.94
CA PRO A 71 15.02 -6.46 1.26
C PRO A 71 13.80 -5.59 0.93
N LEU A 72 12.88 -6.04 0.08
CA LEU A 72 11.60 -5.37 -0.21
C LEU A 72 10.81 -5.05 1.07
N LEU A 73 10.95 -5.87 2.11
CA LEU A 73 10.31 -5.65 3.42
C LEU A 73 10.71 -4.31 4.05
N LEU A 74 11.89 -3.78 3.72
CA LEU A 74 12.34 -2.48 4.21
C LEU A 74 11.48 -1.33 3.67
N GLU A 75 10.85 -1.47 2.50
CA GLU A 75 9.95 -0.45 1.94
C GLU A 75 8.69 -0.28 2.82
N PHE A 76 8.17 -1.38 3.35
CA PHE A 76 7.06 -1.35 4.29
C PHE A 76 7.46 -0.66 5.61
N ILE A 77 8.70 -0.85 6.05
CA ILE A 77 9.22 -0.18 7.26
C ILE A 77 9.36 1.32 7.02
N ILE A 78 9.80 1.76 5.84
CA ILE A 78 9.78 3.19 5.45
C ILE A 78 8.36 3.74 5.58
N GLY A 79 7.36 3.02 5.06
CA GLY A 79 5.95 3.39 5.21
C GLY A 79 5.49 3.53 6.66
N VAL A 80 5.91 2.61 7.55
CA VAL A 80 5.59 2.68 8.99
C VAL A 80 6.27 3.87 9.66
N ILE A 81 7.54 4.14 9.33
CA ILE A 81 8.26 5.31 9.85
C ILE A 81 7.56 6.60 9.41
N VAL A 82 7.16 6.70 8.14
CA VAL A 82 6.37 7.82 7.60
C VAL A 82 5.06 7.98 8.37
N GLY A 83 4.30 6.90 8.60
CA GLY A 83 3.07 6.94 9.38
C GLY A 83 3.29 7.36 10.84
N TRP A 84 4.38 6.91 11.47
CA TRP A 84 4.75 7.32 12.81
C TRP A 84 5.13 8.82 12.87
N LEU A 85 5.89 9.30 11.89
CA LEU A 85 6.24 10.72 11.75
C LEU A 85 4.99 11.57 11.56
N TYR A 86 4.04 11.15 10.70
CA TYR A 86 2.77 11.84 10.51
C TYR A 86 2.04 12.06 11.84
N ILE A 87 1.88 11.00 12.65
CA ILE A 87 1.23 11.09 13.95
C ILE A 87 1.97 12.07 14.86
N LYS A 88 3.30 11.99 14.93
CA LYS A 88 4.12 12.85 15.80
C LYS A 88 4.10 14.32 15.38
N ILE A 89 4.18 14.60 14.08
CA ILE A 89 4.13 15.97 13.56
C ILE A 89 2.76 16.58 13.85
N LYS A 90 1.69 15.85 13.55
CA LYS A 90 0.32 16.34 13.74
C LYS A 90 -0.03 16.58 15.22
N GLN A 91 0.51 15.78 16.14
CA GLN A 91 0.30 15.95 17.58
C GLN A 91 1.10 17.11 18.17
N ASN A 92 2.38 17.26 17.80
CA ASN A 92 3.25 18.28 18.41
C ASN A 92 3.11 19.65 17.75
N PHE A 93 2.75 19.69 16.47
CA PHE A 93 2.70 20.93 15.70
C PHE A 93 1.41 21.04 14.85
N PRO A 94 0.23 21.14 15.48
CA PRO A 94 -1.02 21.37 14.77
C PRO A 94 -1.09 22.83 14.29
N SER A 95 -0.47 23.14 13.15
CA SER A 95 -0.45 24.48 12.58
C SER A 95 -0.85 24.48 11.11
N ARG A 96 -1.71 25.44 10.73
CA ARG A 96 -2.08 25.68 9.33
C ARG A 96 -0.87 25.97 8.44
N LYS A 97 0.20 26.53 9.01
CA LYS A 97 1.46 26.76 8.28
C LYS A 97 2.13 25.45 7.86
N ILE A 98 2.10 24.42 8.72
CA ILE A 98 2.68 23.11 8.40
C ILE A 98 1.86 22.40 7.34
N GLU A 99 0.53 22.49 7.41
CA GLU A 99 -0.34 21.96 6.34
C GLU A 99 -0.04 22.63 5.00
N LEU A 100 0.09 23.96 4.98
CA LEU A 100 0.42 24.72 3.77
C LEU A 100 1.79 24.34 3.19
N LEU A 101 2.83 24.35 4.04
CA LEU A 101 4.19 23.96 3.63
C LEU A 101 4.22 22.51 3.13
N SER A 102 3.51 21.61 3.79
CA SER A 102 3.40 20.21 3.38
C SER A 102 2.70 20.07 2.04
N GLY A 103 1.60 20.78 1.82
CA GLY A 103 0.89 20.81 0.54
C GLY A 103 1.77 21.33 -0.61
N ILE A 104 2.51 22.43 -0.40
CA ILE A 104 3.47 22.95 -1.38
C ILE A 104 4.57 21.92 -1.64
N SER A 105 5.15 21.33 -0.59
CA SER A 105 6.20 20.33 -0.73
C SER A 105 5.72 19.08 -1.47
N ALA A 106 4.45 18.68 -1.30
CA ALA A 106 3.88 17.56 -2.04
C ALA A 106 3.82 17.85 -3.54
N ILE A 107 3.42 19.06 -3.95
CA ILE A 107 3.40 19.46 -5.36
C ILE A 107 4.82 19.49 -5.95
N VAL A 108 5.78 20.05 -5.22
CA VAL A 108 7.20 20.09 -5.65
C VAL A 108 7.75 18.68 -5.80
N LEU A 109 7.50 17.80 -4.84
CA LEU A 109 7.92 16.40 -4.89
C LEU A 109 7.23 15.65 -6.03
N LEU A 110 5.96 15.92 -6.31
CA LEU A 110 5.26 15.32 -7.46
C LEU A 110 5.93 15.71 -8.78
N ILE A 111 6.26 16.99 -8.97
CA ILE A 111 6.97 17.47 -10.17
C ILE A 111 8.35 16.80 -10.27
N TYR A 112 9.08 16.73 -9.16
CA TYR A 112 10.37 16.04 -9.10
C TYR A 112 10.25 14.55 -9.44
N ILE A 113 9.22 13.87 -8.95
CA ILE A 113 8.95 12.45 -9.25
C ILE A 113 8.70 12.26 -10.74
N ILE A 114 7.81 13.07 -11.34
CA ILE A 114 7.49 12.99 -12.77
C ILE A 114 8.75 13.22 -13.62
N TRP A 115 9.53 14.25 -13.30
CA TRP A 115 10.77 14.56 -14.00
C TRP A 115 11.85 13.48 -13.79
N GLY A 116 11.96 12.95 -12.58
CA GLY A 116 12.88 11.86 -12.25
C GLY A 116 12.54 10.57 -12.98
N ILE A 117 11.26 10.26 -13.17
CA ILE A 117 10.82 9.11 -13.98
C ILE A 117 11.20 9.34 -15.45
N TYR A 118 10.94 10.52 -15.99
CA TYR A 118 11.26 10.86 -17.38
C TYR A 118 12.76 10.79 -17.68
N THR A 119 13.59 11.27 -16.75
CA THR A 119 15.06 11.27 -16.88
C THR A 119 15.72 9.94 -16.52
N GLY A 120 14.96 8.97 -16.00
CA GLY A 120 15.50 7.70 -15.51
C GLY A 120 16.34 7.85 -14.23
N ASN A 121 16.08 8.87 -13.42
CA ASN A 121 16.68 9.00 -12.08
C ASN A 121 15.83 8.34 -11.00
N ILE A 122 14.52 8.18 -11.25
CA ILE A 122 13.57 7.51 -10.36
C ILE A 122 13.06 6.27 -11.07
N HIS A 123 13.24 5.13 -10.43
CA HIS A 123 12.86 3.83 -10.98
C HIS A 123 12.07 3.03 -9.94
N ALA A 124 11.25 2.12 -10.44
CA ALA A 124 10.55 1.19 -9.59
C ALA A 124 11.55 0.35 -8.79
N LEU A 125 11.26 0.16 -7.50
CA LEU A 125 12.01 -0.72 -6.61
C LEU A 125 13.48 -0.30 -6.37
N ASP A 126 13.77 0.99 -6.55
CA ASP A 126 15.01 1.61 -6.11
C ASP A 126 14.81 2.32 -4.75
N ARG A 127 15.76 2.15 -3.83
CA ARG A 127 15.63 2.67 -2.46
C ARG A 127 15.59 4.19 -2.40
N LYS A 128 16.36 4.89 -3.24
CA LYS A 128 16.34 6.36 -3.27
C LYS A 128 14.95 6.84 -3.70
N SER A 129 14.40 6.17 -4.71
CA SER A 129 13.03 6.37 -5.18
C SER A 129 12.00 6.11 -4.07
N SER A 130 12.14 5.01 -3.32
CA SER A 130 11.24 4.66 -2.20
C SER A 130 11.27 5.67 -1.05
N LEU A 131 12.43 6.26 -0.75
CA LEU A 131 12.53 7.36 0.24
C LEU A 131 11.84 8.63 -0.25
N VAL A 132 12.07 9.03 -1.51
CA VAL A 132 11.40 10.19 -2.12
C VAL A 132 9.88 10.00 -2.12
N LEU A 133 9.40 8.82 -2.49
CA LEU A 133 7.98 8.46 -2.43
C LEU A 133 7.45 8.48 -1.00
N GLY A 134 8.22 8.00 -0.02
CA GLY A 134 7.86 8.08 1.40
C GLY A 134 7.67 9.52 1.89
N PHE A 135 8.60 10.42 1.55
CA PHE A 135 8.46 11.85 1.86
C PHE A 135 7.29 12.49 1.12
N PHE A 136 7.06 12.10 -0.13
CA PHE A 136 5.90 12.56 -0.90
C PHE A 136 4.59 12.15 -0.24
N VAL A 137 4.45 10.89 0.19
CA VAL A 137 3.27 10.42 0.95
C VAL A 137 3.12 11.17 2.28
N LEU A 138 4.21 11.42 3.00
CA LEU A 138 4.17 12.22 4.23
C LEU A 138 3.66 13.65 3.96
N ALA A 139 4.21 14.31 2.95
CA ALA A 139 3.83 15.66 2.56
C ALA A 139 2.36 15.73 2.10
N LEU A 140 1.94 14.78 1.28
CA LEU A 140 0.55 14.66 0.81
C LEU A 140 -0.42 14.50 1.98
N THR A 141 -0.12 13.59 2.92
CA THR A 141 -1.01 13.29 4.06
C THR A 141 -1.06 14.43 5.08
N LEU A 142 0.05 15.14 5.30
CA LEU A 142 0.07 16.34 6.14
C LEU A 142 -0.65 17.53 5.48
N GLY A 143 -0.59 17.65 4.14
CA GLY A 143 -1.27 18.68 3.36
C GLY A 143 -2.71 18.34 2.95
N GLU A 144 -3.23 17.18 3.34
CA GLU A 144 -4.49 16.60 2.85
C GLU A 144 -5.67 17.58 2.95
N SER A 145 -5.81 18.29 4.08
CA SER A 145 -6.92 19.22 4.34
C SER A 145 -7.00 20.37 3.32
N LEU A 146 -5.87 20.79 2.76
CA LEU A 146 -5.77 21.80 1.72
C LEU A 146 -5.96 21.18 0.34
N LEU A 147 -5.28 20.08 0.07
CA LEU A 147 -5.26 19.44 -1.25
C LEU A 147 -6.63 18.89 -1.63
N LEU A 148 -7.38 18.31 -0.68
CA LEU A 148 -8.72 17.79 -0.92
C LEU A 148 -9.72 18.87 -1.37
N ALA A 149 -9.49 20.15 -1.05
CA ALA A 149 -10.35 21.24 -1.52
C ALA A 149 -10.24 21.45 -3.04
N PHE A 150 -9.12 21.06 -3.65
CA PHE A 150 -8.86 21.22 -5.09
C PHE A 150 -9.04 19.92 -5.88
N ILE A 151 -9.03 18.76 -5.21
CA ILE A 151 -9.16 17.47 -5.88
C ILE A 151 -10.64 17.19 -6.22
N PRO A 152 -10.98 16.93 -7.50
CA PRO A 152 -12.35 16.65 -7.89
C PRO A 152 -12.85 15.31 -7.33
N ARG A 153 -14.15 15.24 -7.03
CA ARG A 153 -14.80 14.06 -6.44
C ARG A 153 -14.63 12.77 -7.25
N PHE A 154 -14.50 12.88 -8.57
CA PHE A 154 -14.26 11.72 -9.42
C PHE A 154 -12.90 11.08 -9.13
N LEU A 155 -11.85 11.89 -8.91
CA LEU A 155 -10.50 11.38 -8.68
C LEU A 155 -10.39 10.72 -7.30
N THR A 156 -11.06 11.28 -6.29
CA THR A 156 -11.16 10.63 -4.97
C THR A 156 -11.95 9.32 -5.04
N TYR A 157 -13.03 9.27 -5.83
CA TYR A 157 -13.78 8.04 -6.05
C TYR A 157 -12.94 6.94 -6.73
N VAL A 158 -12.19 7.27 -7.79
CA VAL A 158 -11.28 6.32 -8.45
C VAL A 158 -10.19 5.85 -7.48
N GLY A 159 -9.67 6.77 -6.66
CA GLY A 159 -8.73 6.44 -5.58
C GLY A 159 -9.32 5.44 -4.58
N ASN A 160 -10.57 5.59 -4.16
CA ASN A 160 -11.23 4.69 -3.22
C ASN A 160 -11.36 3.26 -3.77
N ILE A 161 -11.66 3.11 -5.06
CA ILE A 161 -11.78 1.77 -5.69
C ILE A 161 -10.42 1.21 -6.15
N SER A 162 -9.32 1.95 -6.00
CA SER A 162 -8.02 1.62 -6.58
C SER A 162 -7.45 0.29 -6.11
N PHE A 163 -7.65 -0.08 -4.84
CA PHE A 163 -7.21 -1.38 -4.32
C PHE A 163 -7.97 -2.54 -4.96
N SER A 164 -9.30 -2.43 -5.05
CA SER A 164 -10.13 -3.43 -5.73
C SER A 164 -9.79 -3.52 -7.23
N LEU A 165 -9.50 -2.38 -7.87
CA LEU A 165 -9.05 -2.32 -9.26
C LEU A 165 -7.68 -2.98 -9.43
N TYR A 166 -6.73 -2.72 -8.53
CA TYR A 166 -5.41 -3.34 -8.50
C TYR A 166 -5.52 -4.87 -8.43
N LEU A 167 -6.42 -5.42 -7.61
CA LEU A 167 -6.57 -6.87 -7.50
C LEU A 167 -7.17 -7.51 -8.77
N LEU A 168 -8.13 -6.84 -9.39
CA LEU A 168 -8.99 -7.45 -10.42
C LEU A 168 -8.55 -7.18 -11.86
N HIS A 169 -7.87 -6.07 -12.14
CA HIS A 169 -7.59 -5.63 -13.52
C HIS A 169 -6.85 -6.68 -14.35
N SER A 170 -5.87 -7.39 -13.77
CA SER A 170 -5.12 -8.41 -14.51
C SER A 170 -5.95 -9.65 -14.82
N ALA A 171 -6.79 -10.09 -13.88
CA ALA A 171 -7.66 -11.24 -14.04
C ALA A 171 -8.78 -10.95 -15.05
N VAL A 172 -9.40 -9.77 -14.95
CA VAL A 172 -10.40 -9.28 -15.90
C VAL A 172 -9.78 -9.11 -17.29
N GLY A 173 -8.62 -8.45 -17.39
CA GLY A 173 -7.92 -8.26 -18.65
C GLY A 173 -7.62 -9.59 -19.35
N LEU A 174 -7.10 -10.58 -18.62
CA LEU A 174 -6.84 -11.91 -19.16
C LEU A 174 -8.13 -12.63 -19.59
N ALA A 175 -9.21 -12.51 -18.81
CA ALA A 175 -10.51 -13.09 -19.16
C ALA A 175 -11.11 -12.47 -20.43
N VAL A 176 -10.98 -11.15 -20.60
CA VAL A 176 -11.46 -10.43 -21.78
C VAL A 176 -10.63 -10.80 -23.00
N VAL A 177 -9.29 -10.76 -22.91
CA VAL A 177 -8.40 -11.14 -24.01
C VAL A 177 -8.61 -12.58 -24.43
N LYS A 178 -8.79 -13.52 -23.49
CA LYS A 178 -9.07 -14.93 -23.82
C LYS A 178 -10.39 -15.11 -24.58
N ARG A 179 -11.43 -14.35 -24.23
CA ARG A 179 -12.75 -14.45 -24.90
C ARG A 179 -12.78 -13.73 -26.24
N VAL A 180 -12.11 -12.59 -26.37
CA VAL A 180 -12.06 -11.79 -27.61
C VAL A 180 -11.04 -12.37 -28.60
N GLY A 181 -9.87 -12.80 -28.12
CA GLY A 181 -8.80 -13.40 -28.92
C GLY A 181 -9.13 -14.78 -29.49
N ALA A 182 -10.11 -15.49 -28.93
CA ALA A 182 -10.69 -16.69 -29.53
C ALA A 182 -11.42 -16.40 -30.87
N VAL A 183 -11.67 -15.12 -31.20
CA VAL A 183 -12.43 -14.66 -32.39
C VAL A 183 -11.50 -14.01 -33.45
N GLY A 184 -10.20 -14.32 -33.42
CA GLY A 184 -9.20 -13.87 -34.39
C GLY A 184 -8.50 -12.56 -34.00
N TYR A 185 -7.16 -12.61 -34.00
CA TYR A 185 -6.29 -11.45 -33.81
C TYR A 185 -6.25 -10.63 -35.10
N SER A 186 -7.12 -9.63 -35.21
CA SER A 186 -6.87 -8.50 -36.11
C SER A 186 -6.53 -7.27 -35.26
N ASP A 187 -5.55 -6.48 -35.69
CA ASP A 187 -5.09 -5.28 -34.97
C ASP A 187 -6.25 -4.31 -34.67
N PHE A 188 -7.29 -4.33 -35.51
CA PHE A 188 -8.52 -3.54 -35.36
C PHE A 188 -9.36 -3.91 -34.12
N LYS A 189 -9.23 -5.13 -33.58
CA LYS A 189 -9.98 -5.59 -32.38
C LYS A 189 -9.24 -5.33 -31.07
N MET A 190 -7.97 -4.94 -31.12
CA MET A 190 -7.14 -4.76 -29.93
C MET A 190 -7.61 -3.57 -29.09
N ILE A 191 -7.80 -2.40 -29.68
CA ILE A 191 -8.24 -1.18 -28.98
C ILE A 191 -9.61 -1.38 -28.30
N PRO A 192 -10.65 -1.88 -28.98
CA PRO A 192 -11.93 -2.17 -28.34
C PRO A 192 -11.83 -3.17 -27.19
N SER A 193 -10.98 -4.20 -27.32
CA SER A 193 -10.80 -5.21 -26.26
C SER A 193 -10.16 -4.64 -25.00
N VAL A 194 -9.22 -3.71 -25.14
CA VAL A 194 -8.58 -3.01 -24.02
C VAL A 194 -9.57 -2.06 -23.34
N LEU A 195 -10.31 -1.27 -24.12
CA LEU A 195 -11.35 -0.39 -23.57
C LEU A 195 -12.43 -1.18 -22.82
N LEU A 196 -12.85 -2.32 -23.37
CA LEU A 196 -13.77 -3.24 -22.72
C LEU A 196 -13.19 -3.81 -21.42
N ALA A 197 -11.92 -4.22 -21.42
CA ALA A 197 -11.24 -4.70 -20.23
C ALA A 197 -11.14 -3.63 -19.14
N ILE A 198 -10.84 -2.38 -19.49
CA ILE A 198 -10.82 -1.25 -18.56
C ILE A 198 -12.21 -1.03 -17.97
N GLY A 199 -13.25 -0.97 -18.82
CA GLY A 199 -14.64 -0.77 -18.38
C GLY A 199 -15.10 -1.86 -17.41
N ILE A 200 -14.89 -3.14 -17.76
CA ILE A 200 -15.24 -4.27 -16.88
C ILE A 200 -14.41 -4.24 -15.59
N SER A 201 -13.13 -3.87 -15.66
CA SER A 201 -12.27 -3.78 -14.46
C SER A 201 -12.76 -2.72 -13.48
N ILE A 202 -13.15 -1.54 -13.98
CA ILE A 202 -13.70 -0.45 -13.15
C ILE A 202 -15.04 -0.87 -12.53
N LEU A 203 -15.92 -1.51 -13.30
CA LEU A 203 -17.20 -2.01 -12.79
C LEU A 203 -17.00 -3.09 -11.72
N ALA A 204 -16.13 -4.07 -11.99
CA ALA A 204 -15.79 -5.12 -11.03
C ALA A 204 -15.16 -4.55 -9.76
N ALA A 205 -14.27 -3.56 -9.90
CA ALA A 205 -13.67 -2.85 -8.78
C ALA A 205 -14.71 -2.10 -7.94
N HIS A 206 -15.65 -1.39 -8.58
CA HIS A 206 -16.74 -0.70 -7.87
C HIS A 206 -17.57 -1.65 -7.02
N PHE A 207 -18.03 -2.76 -7.60
CA PHE A 207 -18.88 -3.71 -6.89
C PHE A 207 -18.14 -4.42 -5.76
N THR A 208 -16.88 -4.80 -6.01
CA THR A 208 -16.02 -5.42 -4.99
C THR A 208 -15.76 -4.45 -3.84
N HIS A 209 -15.40 -3.20 -4.13
CA HIS A 209 -15.19 -2.17 -3.11
C HIS A 209 -16.47 -1.94 -2.27
N LYS A 210 -17.63 -1.77 -2.92
CA LYS A 210 -18.88 -1.51 -2.22
C LYS A 210 -19.36 -2.70 -1.39
N TYR A 211 -19.40 -3.89 -1.97
CA TYR A 211 -20.03 -5.05 -1.33
C TYR A 211 -19.10 -5.90 -0.48
N ILE A 212 -17.82 -5.97 -0.83
CA ILE A 212 -16.84 -6.73 -0.08
C ILE A 212 -16.14 -5.78 0.87
N GLU A 213 -15.38 -4.81 0.35
CA GLU A 213 -14.52 -3.98 1.20
C GLU A 213 -15.31 -3.17 2.25
N ILE A 214 -16.31 -2.38 1.85
CA ILE A 214 -17.07 -1.54 2.78
C ILE A 214 -17.99 -2.39 3.66
N ASN A 215 -18.88 -3.18 3.06
CA ASN A 215 -19.91 -3.89 3.83
C ASN A 215 -19.33 -4.97 4.74
N LEU A 216 -18.33 -5.73 4.30
CA LEU A 216 -17.71 -6.77 5.14
C LEU A 216 -16.98 -6.12 6.33
N THR A 217 -16.23 -5.05 6.08
CA THR A 217 -15.52 -4.31 7.13
C THR A 217 -16.50 -3.76 8.16
N GLN A 218 -17.60 -3.14 7.73
CA GLN A 218 -18.64 -2.65 8.64
C GLN A 218 -19.29 -3.77 9.45
N ARG A 219 -19.61 -4.91 8.81
CA ARG A 219 -20.18 -6.08 9.51
C ARG A 219 -19.24 -6.64 10.58
N ILE A 220 -17.96 -6.82 10.25
CA ILE A 220 -16.95 -7.32 11.19
C ILE A 220 -16.77 -6.32 12.34
N LYS A 221 -16.62 -5.03 12.03
CA LYS A 221 -16.46 -3.98 13.04
C LYS A 221 -17.65 -3.91 14.00
N ASN A 222 -18.87 -4.01 13.47
CA ASN A 222 -20.08 -4.01 14.28
C ASN A 222 -20.18 -5.24 15.19
N LYS A 223 -19.87 -6.44 14.67
CA LYS A 223 -19.82 -7.67 15.48
C LYS A 223 -18.76 -7.61 16.59
N LEU A 224 -17.57 -7.10 16.29
CA LEU A 224 -16.50 -6.94 17.28
C LEU A 224 -16.86 -5.91 18.36
N LYS A 225 -17.43 -4.76 17.97
CA LYS A 225 -17.88 -3.73 18.91
C LYS A 225 -18.99 -4.25 19.82
N GLN A 226 -19.98 -4.95 19.26
CA GLN A 226 -21.06 -5.58 20.03
C GLN A 226 -20.52 -6.61 21.03
N LYS A 227 -19.59 -7.48 20.60
CA LYS A 227 -18.95 -8.47 21.49
C LYS A 227 -18.13 -7.81 22.60
N ASN A 228 -17.47 -6.68 22.33
CA ASN A 228 -16.70 -5.95 23.34
C ASN A 228 -17.61 -5.23 24.35
N LEU A 229 -18.74 -4.65 23.90
CA LEU A 229 -19.77 -4.07 24.77
C LEU A 229 -20.43 -5.12 25.68
N LEU A 230 -20.60 -6.36 25.19
CA LEU A 230 -21.09 -7.48 26.00
C LEU A 230 -20.07 -7.99 27.01
N LYS A 231 -18.76 -7.79 26.77
CA LYS A 231 -17.67 -8.27 27.63
C LYS A 231 -17.23 -7.24 28.68
N ASN A 232 -17.30 -5.95 28.34
CA ASN A 232 -17.07 -4.82 29.24
C ASN A 232 -18.27 -3.86 29.13
N PRO A 233 -19.39 -4.14 29.83
CA PRO A 233 -20.49 -3.19 29.89
C PRO A 233 -19.97 -1.87 30.47
N LEU A 234 -20.32 -0.74 29.84
CA LEU A 234 -20.01 0.59 30.38
C LEU A 234 -20.48 0.63 31.85
N PRO A 235 -19.70 1.20 32.78
CA PRO A 235 -20.15 1.35 34.16
C PRO A 235 -21.44 2.18 34.14
N TYR A 236 -22.56 1.53 34.43
CA TYR A 236 -23.83 2.20 34.65
C TYR A 236 -23.67 3.04 35.92
N GLY A 237 -23.61 4.37 35.75
CA GLY A 237 -23.77 5.32 36.86
C GLY A 237 -22.57 6.22 37.12
N SER A 238 -22.54 7.40 36.47
CA SER A 238 -22.02 8.64 37.05
C SER A 238 -22.44 9.86 36.21
N LEU A 239 -23.74 9.97 35.93
CA LEU A 239 -24.38 11.21 35.51
C LEU A 239 -25.65 11.37 36.35
N GLN A 240 -25.45 11.78 37.59
CA GLN A 240 -26.34 12.68 38.31
C GLN A 240 -25.52 13.93 38.62
#